data_AF-A0A950XJY6-F1
#
_entry.id   AF-A0A950XJY6-F1
#
_cell.length_a   1.000
_cell.length_b   1.000
_cell.length_c   1.000
_cell.angle_alpha   90.00
_cell.angle_beta   90.00
_cell.angle_gamma   90.00
#
_symmetry.space_group_name_H-M   'P 1'
#
loop_
_entity.id
_entity.type
_entity.pdbx_description
1 polymer ?
#
loop_
_entity_poly.entity_id
_entity_poly.type
_entity_poly.pdbx_seq_one_letter_code
_entity_poly.pdbx_strand_id
1 'polypeptide(L)'
;REALNVEHGTIERDAGGLQDIAAMAGHGTLMAETVDKVAALAAQAGPDGRRPLNDESVAYRLGRSIAKTEAALSSPGSLGRVAIAQTMRDIAPDLMDILGAPSALATGAPGAADDGAAEYLFRLASPTGIYGGTLEVFRNMIAQHMLTLGRPDYSPPTVS
;
A
#
# COMPACT_ATOMS: atom_id res chain seq x y z
N ARG A 1 19.28 -9.43 -19.78
CA ARG A 1 19.30 -9.83 -18.35
C ARG A 1 19.38 -8.60 -17.44
N GLU A 2 20.14 -7.56 -17.80
CA GLU A 2 20.19 -6.28 -17.06
C GLU A 2 18.86 -5.52 -16.98
N ALA A 3 18.08 -5.45 -18.07
CA ALA A 3 16.79 -4.75 -18.08
C ALA A 3 15.81 -5.29 -17.00
N LEU A 4 15.79 -6.61 -16.77
CA LEU A 4 15.00 -7.23 -15.72
C LEU A 4 15.48 -6.81 -14.32
N ASN A 5 16.78 -6.77 -14.08
CA ASN A 5 17.33 -6.40 -12.77
C ASN A 5 17.07 -4.92 -12.42
N VAL A 6 17.00 -4.04 -13.44
CA VAL A 6 16.59 -2.63 -13.29
C VAL A 6 15.12 -2.52 -12.89
N GLU A 7 14.23 -3.22 -13.61
CA GLU A 7 12.78 -3.23 -13.31
C GLU A 7 12.45 -3.82 -11.92
N HIS A 8 13.32 -4.68 -11.39
CA HIS A 8 13.17 -5.30 -10.06
C HIS A 8 13.90 -4.55 -8.94
N GLY A 9 14.52 -3.39 -9.23
CA GLY A 9 15.20 -2.56 -8.23
C GLY A 9 16.45 -3.21 -7.61
N THR A 10 17.12 -4.09 -8.36
CA THR A 10 18.30 -4.85 -7.92
C THR A 10 19.64 -4.31 -8.43
N ILE A 11 19.66 -3.16 -9.12
CA ILE A 11 20.88 -2.48 -9.58
C ILE A 11 21.02 -1.12 -8.90
N GLU A 12 22.25 -0.64 -8.75
CA GLU A 12 22.61 0.71 -8.33
C GLU A 12 21.84 1.78 -9.14
N ARG A 13 21.33 2.78 -8.44
CA ARG A 13 20.55 3.87 -9.02
C ARG A 13 21.44 4.79 -9.86
N ASP A 14 20.89 5.30 -10.96
CA ASP A 14 21.49 6.39 -11.72
C ASP A 14 21.62 7.66 -10.85
N ALA A 15 22.71 8.41 -11.03
CA ALA A 15 23.09 9.56 -10.21
C ALA A 15 22.24 10.82 -10.45
N GLY A 16 21.29 10.78 -11.40
CA GLY A 16 20.44 11.90 -11.80
C GLY A 16 19.35 12.31 -10.80
N GLY A 17 19.16 11.60 -9.69
CA GLY A 17 18.34 12.03 -8.54
C GLY A 17 16.82 12.08 -8.73
N LEU A 18 16.32 11.88 -9.95
CA LEU A 18 14.89 11.91 -10.32
C LEU A 18 14.19 10.54 -10.24
N GLN A 19 14.86 9.51 -9.75
CA GLN A 19 14.33 8.15 -9.75
C GLN A 19 13.51 7.87 -8.49
N ASP A 20 12.35 7.23 -8.68
CA ASP A 20 11.53 6.71 -7.60
C ASP A 20 12.37 5.85 -6.64
N ILE A 21 12.14 6.03 -5.34
CA ILE A 21 12.93 5.29 -4.34
C ILE A 21 12.55 3.80 -4.28
N ALA A 22 11.41 3.41 -4.82
CA ALA A 22 10.97 2.02 -4.92
C ALA A 22 10.23 1.76 -6.22
N ALA A 23 10.30 0.52 -6.70
CA ALA A 23 9.38 0.07 -7.74
C ALA A 23 7.93 0.20 -7.21
N MET A 24 7.01 0.66 -8.06
CA MET A 24 5.61 0.96 -7.70
C MET A 24 5.39 2.18 -6.79
N ALA A 25 6.35 3.10 -6.67
CA ALA A 25 6.18 4.34 -5.89
C ALA A 25 4.91 5.13 -6.26
N GLY A 26 4.51 5.16 -7.54
CA GLY A 26 3.26 5.79 -7.96
C GLY A 26 1.99 5.22 -7.34
N HIS A 27 1.96 3.92 -7.02
CA HIS A 27 0.85 3.32 -6.25
C HIS A 27 0.88 3.77 -4.78
N GLY A 28 2.08 3.98 -4.23
CA GLY A 28 2.28 4.58 -2.91
C GLY A 28 1.75 6.02 -2.84
N THR A 29 2.03 6.84 -3.86
CA THR A 29 1.49 8.21 -3.95
C THR A 29 -0.04 8.22 -3.98
N LEU A 30 -0.66 7.36 -4.80
CA LEU A 30 -2.11 7.23 -4.85
C LEU A 30 -2.71 6.82 -3.50
N MET A 31 -2.06 5.87 -2.82
CA MET A 31 -2.45 5.45 -1.47
C MET A 31 -2.38 6.62 -0.47
N ALA A 32 -1.31 7.41 -0.51
CA ALA A 32 -1.13 8.58 0.36
C ALA A 32 -2.20 9.65 0.12
N GLU A 33 -2.46 10.00 -1.14
CA GLU A 33 -3.52 10.94 -1.51
C GLU A 33 -4.90 10.46 -1.02
N THR A 34 -5.15 9.15 -1.09
CA THR A 34 -6.40 8.57 -0.58
C THR A 34 -6.49 8.72 0.94
N VAL A 35 -5.41 8.44 1.67
CA VAL A 35 -5.36 8.63 3.14
C VAL A 35 -5.62 10.09 3.52
N ASP A 36 -5.01 11.04 2.81
CA ASP A 36 -5.21 12.48 3.05
C ASP A 36 -6.65 12.91 2.83
N LYS A 37 -7.28 12.44 1.74
CA LYS A 37 -8.71 12.69 1.48
C LYS A 37 -9.60 12.13 2.58
N VAL A 38 -9.35 10.90 3.02
CA VAL A 38 -10.11 10.27 4.11
C VAL A 38 -9.92 11.05 5.42
N ALA A 39 -8.69 11.47 5.74
CA ALA A 39 -8.43 12.28 6.93
C ALA A 39 -9.17 13.63 6.89
N ALA A 40 -9.16 14.30 5.74
CA ALA A 40 -9.88 15.55 5.54
C ALA A 40 -11.40 15.39 5.70
N LEU A 41 -11.98 14.28 5.22
CA LEU A 41 -13.40 13.98 5.38
C LEU A 41 -13.75 13.58 6.82
N ALA A 42 -12.92 12.75 7.47
CA ALA A 42 -13.12 12.34 8.86
C ALA A 42 -13.05 13.51 9.85
N ALA A 43 -12.34 14.58 9.50
CA ALA A 43 -12.26 15.80 10.30
C ALA A 43 -13.51 16.71 10.18
N GLN A 44 -14.39 16.47 9.19
CA GLN A 44 -15.60 17.26 8.97
C GLN A 44 -16.75 16.76 9.84
N ALA A 45 -17.63 17.69 10.24
CA ALA A 45 -18.84 17.33 10.97
C ALA A 45 -19.89 16.77 9.98
N GLY A 46 -20.44 15.61 10.29
CA GLY A 46 -21.54 15.01 9.55
C GLY A 46 -22.89 15.70 9.83
N PRO A 47 -23.98 15.22 9.21
CA PRO A 47 -25.32 15.73 9.43
C PRO A 47 -25.80 15.66 10.90
N ASP A 48 -25.23 14.76 11.69
CA ASP A 48 -25.49 14.62 13.13
C ASP A 48 -24.62 15.56 14.00
N GLY A 49 -23.82 16.42 13.38
CA GLY A 49 -22.91 17.36 14.04
C GLY A 49 -21.63 16.72 14.59
N ARG A 50 -21.46 15.40 14.47
CA ARG A 50 -20.27 14.70 14.97
C ARG A 50 -19.21 14.60 13.89
N ARG A 51 -17.95 14.62 14.32
CA ARG A 51 -16.79 14.34 13.46
C ARG A 51 -16.38 12.90 13.67
N PRO A 52 -16.24 12.08 12.60
CA PRO A 52 -15.70 10.73 12.74
C PRO A 52 -14.38 10.70 13.53
N LEU A 53 -13.50 11.69 13.34
CA LEU A 53 -12.22 11.78 14.03
C LEU A 53 -12.31 11.93 15.57
N ASN A 54 -13.47 12.30 16.11
CA ASN A 54 -13.67 12.35 17.57
C ASN A 54 -13.95 10.97 18.18
N ASP A 55 -14.21 9.95 17.36
CA ASP A 55 -14.29 8.56 17.80
C ASP A 55 -12.88 7.98 17.95
N GLU A 56 -12.56 7.44 19.12
CA GLU A 56 -11.22 6.92 19.43
C GLU A 56 -10.80 5.76 18.51
N SER A 57 -11.75 4.90 18.10
CA SER A 57 -11.48 3.79 17.19
C SER A 57 -11.13 4.31 15.79
N VAL A 58 -11.88 5.31 15.29
CA VAL A 58 -11.58 5.97 14.01
C VAL A 58 -10.22 6.66 14.06
N ALA A 59 -9.95 7.45 15.11
CA ALA A 59 -8.69 8.15 15.27
C ALA A 59 -7.49 7.18 15.31
N TYR A 60 -7.61 6.08 16.06
CA TYR A 60 -6.56 5.06 16.13
C TYR A 60 -6.33 4.37 14.79
N ARG A 61 -7.38 3.93 14.10
CA ARG A 61 -7.27 3.24 12.81
C ARG A 61 -6.69 4.15 11.74
N LEU A 62 -7.15 5.39 11.66
CA LEU A 62 -6.61 6.38 10.71
C LEU A 62 -5.14 6.69 11.01
N GLY A 63 -4.79 6.92 12.28
CA GLY A 63 -3.39 7.16 12.68
C GLY A 63 -2.48 5.98 12.36
N ARG A 64 -2.96 4.75 12.57
CA ARG A 64 -2.24 3.52 12.18
C ARG A 64 -2.05 3.42 10.67
N SER A 65 -3.08 3.75 9.88
CA SER A 65 -3.01 3.74 8.42
C SER A 65 -2.01 4.78 7.90
N ILE A 66 -2.03 6.01 8.44
CA ILE A 66 -1.03 7.05 8.13
C ILE A 66 0.38 6.55 8.45
N ALA A 67 0.60 6.01 9.66
CA ALA A 67 1.92 5.52 10.06
C ALA A 67 2.45 4.39 9.15
N LYS A 68 1.57 3.46 8.72
CA LYS A 68 1.94 2.41 7.76
C LYS A 68 2.26 2.99 6.39
N THR A 69 1.48 3.97 5.91
CA THR A 69 1.72 4.65 4.64
C THR A 69 3.10 5.32 4.63
N GLU A 70 3.43 6.09 5.66
CA GLU A 70 4.75 6.75 5.78
C GLU A 70 5.90 5.75 5.79
N ALA A 71 5.76 4.65 6.54
CA ALA A 71 6.76 3.59 6.57
C ALA A 71 6.94 2.91 5.19
N ALA A 72 5.84 2.70 4.47
CA ALA A 72 5.87 2.12 3.14
C ALA A 72 6.54 3.05 2.12
N LEU A 73 6.19 4.34 2.13
CA LEU A 73 6.78 5.35 1.26
C LEU A 73 8.27 5.56 1.54
N SER A 74 8.70 5.39 2.79
CA SER A 74 10.12 5.55 3.18
C SER A 74 10.99 4.33 2.86
N SER A 75 10.40 3.21 2.43
CA SER A 75 11.12 1.97 2.21
C SER A 75 11.71 1.91 0.78
N PRO A 76 13.02 1.68 0.60
CA PRO A 76 13.64 1.72 -0.72
C PRO A 76 13.59 0.37 -1.46
N GLY A 77 13.75 0.39 -2.78
CA GLY A 77 14.02 -0.77 -3.63
C GLY A 77 12.93 -1.85 -3.57
N SER A 78 13.34 -3.11 -3.49
CA SER A 78 12.43 -4.26 -3.39
C SER A 78 11.67 -4.31 -2.07
N LEU A 79 12.23 -3.77 -0.97
CA LEU A 79 11.53 -3.60 0.31
C LEU A 79 10.34 -2.67 0.15
N GLY A 80 10.55 -1.52 -0.49
CA GLY A 80 9.50 -0.52 -0.75
C GLY A 80 8.34 -1.08 -1.55
N ARG A 81 8.65 -1.83 -2.59
CA ARG A 81 7.63 -2.51 -3.39
C ARG A 81 6.73 -3.43 -2.55
N VAL A 82 7.33 -4.28 -1.71
CA VAL A 82 6.58 -5.18 -0.82
C VAL A 82 5.78 -4.37 0.21
N ALA A 83 6.40 -3.33 0.78
CA ALA A 83 5.79 -2.48 1.79
C ALA A 83 4.57 -1.73 1.23
N ILE A 84 4.66 -1.11 0.05
CA ILE A 84 3.56 -0.41 -0.62
C ILE A 84 2.41 -1.38 -0.90
N ALA A 85 2.67 -2.48 -1.61
CA ALA A 85 1.64 -3.42 -2.00
C ALA A 85 0.93 -4.07 -0.79
N GLN A 86 1.69 -4.40 0.27
CA GLN A 86 1.10 -4.93 1.50
C GLN A 86 0.29 -3.88 2.23
N THR A 87 0.81 -2.65 2.35
CA THR A 87 0.13 -1.56 3.05
C THR A 87 -1.19 -1.19 2.39
N MET A 88 -1.24 -1.13 1.05
CA MET A 88 -2.49 -0.91 0.32
C MET A 88 -3.57 -1.94 0.73
N ARG A 89 -3.21 -3.23 0.83
CA ARG A 89 -4.15 -4.29 1.23
C ARG A 89 -4.57 -4.17 2.69
N ASP A 90 -3.65 -3.77 3.54
CA ASP A 90 -3.90 -3.63 4.98
C ASP A 90 -4.82 -2.45 5.29
N ILE A 91 -4.66 -1.30 4.62
CA ILE A 91 -5.33 -0.05 5.02
C ILE A 91 -6.60 0.23 4.23
N ALA A 92 -6.73 -0.24 2.98
CA ALA A 92 -7.89 0.11 2.16
C ALA A 92 -9.25 -0.27 2.80
N PRO A 93 -9.41 -1.46 3.43
CA PRO A 93 -10.65 -1.77 4.15
C PRO A 93 -10.91 -0.82 5.34
N ASP A 94 -9.86 -0.46 6.08
CA ASP A 94 -9.98 0.49 7.21
C ASP A 94 -10.43 1.88 6.72
N LEU A 95 -9.89 2.35 5.60
CA LEU A 95 -10.26 3.63 5.00
C LEU A 95 -11.72 3.64 4.50
N MET A 96 -12.17 2.56 3.88
CA MET A 96 -13.57 2.39 3.47
C MET A 96 -14.51 2.38 4.67
N ASP A 97 -14.17 1.64 5.73
CA ASP A 97 -14.98 1.60 6.95
C ASP A 97 -15.11 2.96 7.63
N ILE A 98 -14.04 3.77 7.66
CA ILE A 98 -14.07 5.12 8.23
C ILE A 98 -15.05 6.03 7.47
N LEU A 99 -15.10 5.88 6.15
CA LEU A 99 -16.02 6.62 5.27
C LEU A 99 -17.44 6.04 5.24
N GLY A 100 -17.63 4.81 5.73
CA GLY A 100 -18.92 4.11 5.78
C GLY A 100 -19.44 3.70 4.40
N ALA A 101 -20.76 3.49 4.29
CA ALA A 101 -21.40 2.96 3.08
C ALA A 101 -21.08 3.73 1.77
N PRO A 102 -20.96 5.08 1.75
CA PRO A 102 -20.60 5.82 0.53
C PRO A 102 -19.22 5.46 -0.06
N SER A 103 -18.33 4.85 0.74
CA SER A 103 -17.00 4.41 0.27
C SER A 103 -17.05 3.24 -0.71
N ALA A 104 -18.16 2.51 -0.78
CA ALA A 104 -18.32 1.39 -1.71
C ALA A 104 -18.70 1.84 -3.14
N LEU A 105 -18.88 3.15 -3.35
CA LEU A 105 -19.24 3.72 -4.63
C LEU A 105 -17.96 4.03 -5.44
N ALA A 106 -17.96 3.57 -6.69
CA ALA A 106 -16.84 3.79 -7.61
C ALA A 106 -16.70 5.28 -8.00
N THR A 107 -15.52 5.63 -8.50
CA THR A 107 -15.24 6.98 -9.03
C THR A 107 -16.30 7.44 -10.04
N GLY A 108 -16.80 8.66 -9.85
CA GLY A 108 -17.82 9.28 -10.69
C GLY A 108 -19.26 8.84 -10.38
N ALA A 109 -19.48 7.90 -9.47
CA ALA A 109 -20.81 7.56 -9.00
C ALA A 109 -21.38 8.69 -8.11
N PRO A 110 -22.65 9.10 -8.31
CA PRO A 110 -23.28 10.09 -7.45
C PRO A 110 -23.26 9.67 -5.98
N GLY A 111 -22.75 10.55 -5.11
CA GLY A 111 -22.67 10.30 -3.67
C GLY A 111 -21.48 9.47 -3.21
N ALA A 112 -20.51 9.15 -4.08
CA ALA A 112 -19.26 8.55 -3.66
C ALA A 112 -18.55 9.42 -2.62
N ALA A 113 -18.12 8.83 -1.51
CA ALA A 113 -17.14 9.48 -0.65
C ALA A 113 -15.83 9.66 -1.42
N ASP A 114 -14.99 10.63 -1.03
CA ASP A 114 -13.62 10.86 -1.53
C ASP A 114 -13.38 10.80 -3.06
N ASP A 115 -14.43 11.01 -3.85
CA ASP A 115 -14.49 10.78 -5.30
C ASP A 115 -14.23 9.31 -5.72
N GLY A 116 -14.50 8.35 -4.83
CA GLY A 116 -14.34 6.90 -5.02
C GLY A 116 -12.89 6.43 -4.91
N ALA A 117 -12.02 7.21 -4.27
CA ALA A 117 -10.61 6.88 -4.15
C ALA A 117 -10.37 5.67 -3.24
N ALA A 118 -11.07 5.57 -2.10
CA ALA A 118 -10.98 4.41 -1.21
C ALA A 118 -11.44 3.10 -1.87
N GLU A 119 -12.54 3.12 -2.63
CA GLU A 119 -13.00 1.97 -3.43
C GLU A 119 -11.94 1.55 -4.45
N TYR A 120 -11.42 2.53 -5.21
CA TYR A 120 -10.43 2.28 -6.23
C TYR A 120 -9.15 1.69 -5.62
N LEU A 121 -8.68 2.25 -4.50
CA LEU A 121 -7.52 1.76 -3.76
C LEU A 121 -7.74 0.32 -3.30
N PHE A 122 -8.91 -0.01 -2.73
CA PHE A 122 -9.26 -1.36 -2.31
C PHE A 122 -9.20 -2.37 -3.47
N ARG A 123 -9.78 -2.01 -4.62
CA ARG A 123 -9.76 -2.86 -5.81
C ARG A 123 -8.37 -3.00 -6.42
N LEU A 124 -7.56 -1.94 -6.36
CA LEU A 124 -6.17 -1.93 -6.86
C LEU A 124 -5.20 -2.69 -5.94
N ALA A 125 -5.46 -2.71 -4.63
CA ALA A 125 -4.57 -3.32 -3.63
C ALA A 125 -4.32 -4.81 -3.89
N SER A 126 -5.35 -5.56 -4.30
CA SER A 126 -5.23 -6.99 -4.59
C SER A 126 -4.26 -7.30 -5.74
N PRO A 127 -4.46 -6.78 -6.96
CA PRO A 127 -3.59 -7.11 -8.08
C PRO A 127 -2.19 -6.49 -7.99
N THR A 128 -2.01 -5.40 -7.23
CA THR A 128 -0.67 -4.82 -6.98
C THR A 128 0.29 -5.83 -6.35
N GLY A 129 -0.23 -6.79 -5.58
CA GLY A 129 0.57 -7.86 -4.99
C GLY A 129 1.10 -8.92 -5.98
N ILE A 130 0.68 -8.90 -7.25
CA ILE A 130 1.06 -9.90 -8.27
C ILE A 130 1.65 -9.30 -9.56
N TYR A 131 1.42 -8.00 -9.83
CA TYR A 131 1.88 -7.34 -11.05
C TYR A 131 3.41 -7.30 -11.17
N GLY A 132 3.98 -7.97 -12.16
CA GLY A 132 5.45 -7.99 -12.34
C GLY A 132 6.18 -8.85 -11.30
N GLY A 133 5.50 -9.87 -10.75
CA GLY A 133 6.03 -10.80 -9.77
C GLY A 133 5.33 -10.68 -8.42
N THR A 134 5.00 -11.82 -7.81
CA THR A 134 4.26 -11.85 -6.55
C THR A 134 5.10 -11.36 -5.38
N LEU A 135 4.44 -10.86 -4.32
CA LEU A 135 5.17 -10.40 -3.13
C LEU A 135 6.05 -11.50 -2.51
N GLU A 136 5.66 -12.76 -2.63
CA GLU A 136 6.44 -13.91 -2.15
C GLU A 136 7.77 -14.03 -2.90
N VAL A 137 7.78 -13.79 -4.22
CA VAL A 137 9.02 -13.76 -5.01
C VAL A 137 9.94 -12.65 -4.53
N PHE A 138 9.39 -11.44 -4.31
CA PHE A 138 10.20 -10.32 -3.81
C PHE A 138 10.70 -10.54 -2.37
N ARG A 139 9.89 -11.12 -1.49
CA ARG A 139 10.33 -11.52 -0.14
C ARG A 139 11.47 -12.55 -0.20
N ASN A 140 11.40 -13.51 -1.12
CA ASN A 140 12.49 -14.48 -1.35
C ASN A 140 13.76 -13.80 -1.89
N MET A 141 13.62 -12.79 -2.76
CA MET A 141 14.77 -12.00 -3.23
C MET A 141 15.40 -11.20 -2.09
N ILE A 142 14.61 -10.53 -1.25
CA ILE A 142 15.08 -9.81 -0.06
C ILE A 142 15.81 -10.77 0.89
N ALA A 143 15.22 -11.95 1.16
CA ALA A 143 15.84 -12.97 1.99
C ALA A 143 17.21 -13.41 1.47
N GLN A 144 17.34 -13.68 0.17
CA GLN A 144 18.60 -14.11 -0.43
C GLN A 144 19.64 -12.99 -0.48
N HIS A 145 19.24 -11.78 -0.87
CA HIS A 145 20.19 -10.72 -1.20
C HIS A 145 20.51 -9.78 -0.02
N MET A 146 19.55 -9.54 0.87
CA MET A 146 19.74 -8.65 2.02
C MET A 146 20.04 -9.41 3.30
N LEU A 147 19.43 -10.60 3.47
CA LEU A 147 19.61 -11.43 4.66
C LEU A 147 20.56 -12.62 4.42
N THR A 148 21.11 -12.76 3.21
CA THR A 148 22.06 -13.83 2.84
C THR A 148 21.55 -15.25 3.07
N LEU A 149 20.23 -15.43 3.07
CA LEU A 149 19.63 -16.76 3.21
C LEU A 149 19.84 -17.60 1.95
N GLY A 150 19.85 -18.92 2.13
CA GLY A 150 19.90 -19.87 1.03
C GLY A 150 18.67 -19.76 0.11
N ARG A 151 18.73 -20.47 -1.02
CA ARG A 151 17.55 -20.58 -1.89
C ARG A 151 16.40 -21.26 -1.12
N PRO A 152 15.15 -20.84 -1.35
CA PRO A 152 14.00 -21.53 -0.78
C PRO A 152 14.02 -23.02 -1.14
N ASP A 153 13.84 -23.87 -0.15
CA ASP A 153 13.63 -25.30 -0.34
C ASP A 153 12.12 -25.56 -0.40
N TYR A 154 11.67 -26.12 -1.51
CA TYR A 154 10.26 -26.47 -1.75
C TYR A 154 10.02 -27.99 -1.70
N SER A 155 10.98 -28.75 -1.16
CA SER A 155 10.83 -30.19 -0.97
C SER A 155 9.75 -30.50 0.08
N PRO A 156 9.01 -31.61 -0.07
CA PRO A 156 8.02 -32.03 0.92
C PRO A 156 8.67 -32.32 2.27
N PRO A 157 7.96 -32.11 3.40
CA PRO A 157 8.49 -32.41 4.72
C PRO A 157 8.88 -33.89 4.83
N THR A 158 10.05 -34.16 5.42
CA THR A 158 10.48 -35.52 5.74
C THR A 158 9.61 -36.06 6.87
N VAL A 159 8.86 -37.13 6.59
CA VAL A 159 8.09 -37.84 7.61
C VAL A 159 9.10 -38.57 8.51
N SER A 160 9.18 -38.16 9.78
CA SER A 160 9.98 -38.82 10.83
C SER A 160 9.31 -40.08 11.36
#